data_AF-A0A397BXS7-F1
#
_entry.id   AF-A0A397BXS7-F1
#
_cell.length_a   1.000
_cell.length_b   1.000
_cell.length_c   1.000
_cell.angle_alpha   90.00
_cell.angle_beta   90.00
_cell.angle_gamma   90.00
#
_symmetry.space_group_name_H-M   'P 1'
#
loop_
_entity.id
_entity.type
_entity.pdbx_description
1 polymer ?
#
loop_
_entity_poly.entity_id
_entity_poly.type
_entity_poly.pdbx_seq_one_letter_code
_entity_poly.pdbx_strand_id
1 'polypeptide(L)'
;MSILRAYLILGFVVEVHTFVRLYMLSTPIADLTPTLPDPALDGVAVFRRLYAVYCLTLGILRLAAAVDITNLTLLATLTVVHVLEAAFSITEVLVYQGVAPQTLLDEAQWQTSGFLAILVAQALLFAVGYVTSPRVVKSKLQ
;
A
#
# COMPACT_ATOMS: atom_id res chain seq x y z
N MET A 1 12.17 -16.55 0.29
CA MET A 1 12.17 -15.73 1.52
C MET A 1 13.03 -14.46 1.42
N SER A 2 14.15 -14.45 0.69
CA SER A 2 14.97 -13.23 0.52
C SER A 2 14.23 -12.09 -0.20
N ILE A 3 13.44 -12.40 -1.23
CA ILE A 3 12.69 -11.41 -2.04
C ILE A 3 11.64 -10.67 -1.19
N LEU A 4 10.79 -11.40 -0.45
CA LEU A 4 9.78 -10.78 0.42
C LEU A 4 10.41 -9.91 1.51
N ARG A 5 11.53 -10.34 2.10
CA ARG A 5 12.27 -9.52 3.07
C ARG A 5 12.83 -8.24 2.42
N ALA A 6 13.45 -8.34 1.24
CA ALA A 6 13.96 -7.18 0.52
C ALA A 6 12.82 -6.20 0.18
N TYR A 7 11.69 -6.73 -0.27
CA TYR A 7 10.50 -5.95 -0.57
C TYR A 7 9.94 -5.24 0.69
N LEU A 8 9.86 -5.92 1.82
CA LEU A 8 9.42 -5.34 3.09
C LEU A 8 10.33 -4.17 3.52
N ILE A 9 11.65 -4.32 3.38
CA ILE A 9 12.62 -3.27 3.70
C ILE A 9 12.48 -2.09 2.74
N LEU A 10 12.39 -2.34 1.43
CA LEU A 10 12.17 -1.29 0.43
C LEU A 10 10.85 -0.56 0.67
N GLY A 11 9.78 -1.30 0.95
CA GLY A 11 8.48 -0.75 1.30
C GLY A 11 8.54 0.10 2.57
N PHE A 12 9.30 -0.29 3.59
CA PHE A 12 9.54 0.55 4.77
C PHE A 12 10.20 1.89 4.39
N VAL A 13 11.28 1.85 3.60
CA VAL A 13 11.98 3.07 3.16
C VAL A 13 11.06 3.99 2.37
N VAL A 14 10.24 3.43 1.47
CA VAL A 14 9.26 4.20 0.69
C VAL A 14 8.22 4.87 1.60
N GLU A 15 7.66 4.16 2.58
CA GLU A 15 6.69 4.77 3.51
C GLU A 15 7.29 5.86 4.38
N VAL A 16 8.52 5.68 4.85
CA VAL A 16 9.23 6.73 5.62
C VAL A 16 9.46 7.95 4.74
N HIS A 17 9.85 7.74 3.48
CA HIS A 17 9.99 8.83 2.52
C HIS A 17 8.66 9.54 2.26
N THR A 18 7.56 8.80 2.08
CA THR A 18 6.20 9.36 1.93
C THR A 18 5.77 10.13 3.17
N PHE A 19 6.04 9.61 4.38
CA PHE A 19 5.81 10.31 5.65
C PHE A 19 6.56 11.64 5.70
N VAL A 20 7.85 11.66 5.36
CA VAL A 20 8.66 12.89 5.33
C VAL A 20 8.05 13.90 4.35
N ARG A 21 7.66 13.45 3.16
CA ARG A 21 7.02 14.32 2.15
C ARG A 21 5.70 14.92 2.65
N LEU A 22 4.82 14.12 3.26
CA LEU A 22 3.52 14.58 3.75
C LEU A 22 3.63 15.44 5.02
N TYR A 23 4.47 15.05 5.96
CA TYR A 23 4.54 15.66 7.30
C TYR A 23 5.54 16.83 7.38
N MET A 24 6.75 16.65 6.85
CA MET A 24 7.82 17.65 6.94
C MET A 24 7.79 18.61 5.76
N LEU A 25 7.61 18.10 4.54
CA LEU A 25 7.64 18.91 3.32
C LEU A 25 6.26 19.43 2.90
N SER A 26 5.18 19.00 3.58
CA SER A 26 3.80 19.37 3.25
C SER A 26 3.44 19.16 1.77
N THR A 27 3.98 18.09 1.16
CA THR A 27 3.63 17.70 -0.21
C THR A 27 2.13 17.42 -0.28
N PRO A 28 1.43 17.92 -1.32
CA PRO A 28 0.02 17.59 -1.57
C PRO A 28 -0.20 16.07 -1.65
N ILE A 29 -1.33 15.59 -1.12
CA ILE A 29 -1.69 14.17 -1.17
C ILE A 29 -1.90 13.73 -2.62
N ALA A 30 -2.50 14.57 -3.45
CA ALA A 30 -2.73 14.26 -4.87
C ALA A 30 -1.42 13.95 -5.63
N ASP A 31 -0.30 14.54 -5.24
CA ASP A 31 1.02 14.29 -5.84
C ASP A 31 1.64 12.94 -5.44
N LEU A 32 1.10 12.30 -4.40
CA LEU A 32 1.60 11.06 -3.81
C LEU A 32 0.66 9.89 -4.00
N THR A 33 -0.65 10.18 -4.08
CA THR A 33 -1.71 9.19 -4.18
C THR A 33 -2.68 9.65 -5.29
N PRO A 34 -2.40 9.33 -6.57
CA PRO A 34 -3.20 9.77 -7.72
C PRO A 34 -4.66 9.29 -7.68
N THR A 35 -4.94 8.26 -6.87
CA THR A 35 -6.29 7.76 -6.62
C THR A 35 -7.10 8.65 -5.69
N LEU A 36 -6.52 9.71 -5.09
CA LEU A 36 -7.19 10.71 -4.27
C LEU A 36 -6.88 12.12 -4.83
N PRO A 37 -7.45 12.51 -5.97
CA PRO A 37 -7.08 13.73 -6.67
C PRO A 37 -7.74 15.00 -6.09
N ASP A 38 -8.64 14.88 -5.10
CA ASP A 38 -9.40 16.02 -4.58
C ASP A 38 -8.48 16.98 -3.78
N PRO A 39 -8.22 18.20 -4.30
CA PRO A 39 -7.36 19.17 -3.63
C PRO A 39 -7.97 19.70 -2.33
N ALA A 40 -9.27 19.50 -2.08
CA ALA A 40 -9.90 19.88 -0.82
C ALA A 40 -9.35 19.06 0.37
N LEU A 41 -8.89 17.83 0.12
CA LEU A 41 -8.26 16.99 1.14
C LEU A 41 -6.96 17.62 1.68
N ASP A 42 -6.22 18.34 0.83
CA ASP A 42 -5.00 19.05 1.22
C ASP A 42 -5.27 20.34 2.01
N GLY A 43 -6.48 20.90 1.87
CA GLY A 43 -6.96 22.02 2.69
C GLY A 43 -7.19 21.65 4.15
N VAL A 44 -7.32 20.35 4.47
CA VAL A 44 -7.52 19.84 5.82
C VAL A 44 -6.19 19.30 6.36
N ALA A 45 -5.42 20.14 7.06
CA ALA A 45 -4.08 19.77 7.56
C ALA A 45 -4.05 18.51 8.44
N VAL A 46 -5.15 18.21 9.14
CA VAL A 46 -5.30 17.00 9.94
C VAL A 46 -5.32 15.75 9.06
N PHE A 47 -5.97 15.80 7.90
CA PHE A 47 -6.07 14.67 6.98
C PHE A 47 -4.69 14.27 6.45
N ARG A 48 -3.88 15.24 6.00
CA ARG A 48 -2.49 15.01 5.60
C ARG A 48 -1.62 14.41 6.70
N ARG A 49 -1.77 14.89 7.95
CA ARG A 49 -1.03 14.35 9.11
C ARG A 49 -1.45 12.92 9.44
N LEU A 50 -2.75 12.62 9.39
CA LEU A 50 -3.27 11.27 9.61
C LEU A 50 -2.74 10.31 8.54
N TYR A 51 -2.75 10.72 7.27
CA TYR A 51 -2.22 9.91 6.18
C TYR A 51 -0.70 9.69 6.33
N ALA A 52 0.06 10.72 6.74
CA ALA A 52 1.48 10.56 7.05
C ALA A 52 1.73 9.53 8.17
N VAL A 53 0.99 9.62 9.27
CA VAL A 53 1.10 8.67 10.40
C VAL A 53 0.71 7.26 9.98
N TYR A 54 -0.29 7.12 9.11
CA TYR A 54 -0.64 5.84 8.49
C TYR A 54 0.55 5.25 7.72
N CYS A 55 1.16 6.01 6.81
CA CYS A 55 2.36 5.60 6.07
C CYS A 55 3.46 5.13 7.03
N LEU A 56 3.82 5.94 8.03
CA LEU A 56 4.86 5.59 8.99
C LEU A 56 4.54 4.30 9.76
N THR A 57 3.28 4.13 10.19
CA THR A 57 2.82 2.92 10.89
C THR A 57 2.94 1.70 9.99
N LEU A 58 2.53 1.82 8.72
CA LEU A 58 2.66 0.75 7.74
C LEU A 58 4.13 0.39 7.48
N GLY A 59 4.99 1.40 7.39
CA GLY A 59 6.44 1.21 7.27
C GLY A 59 7.01 0.43 8.44
N ILE A 60 6.66 0.79 9.68
CA ILE A 60 7.13 0.09 10.89
C ILE A 60 6.65 -1.37 10.90
N LEU A 61 5.39 -1.62 10.52
CA LEU A 61 4.86 -2.99 10.38
C LEU A 61 5.64 -3.80 9.34
N ARG A 62 5.98 -3.19 8.20
CA ARG A 62 6.81 -3.84 7.18
C ARG A 62 8.21 -4.16 7.72
N LEU A 63 8.84 -3.24 8.43
CA LEU A 63 10.16 -3.49 9.04
C LEU A 63 10.09 -4.61 10.10
N ALA A 64 9.07 -4.60 10.95
CA ALA A 64 8.85 -5.66 11.94
C ALA A 64 8.68 -7.04 11.27
N ALA A 65 7.89 -7.12 10.20
CA ALA A 65 7.74 -8.34 9.41
C ALA A 65 9.02 -8.72 8.65
N ALA A 66 9.87 -7.77 8.28
CA ALA A 66 11.16 -8.06 7.63
C ALA A 66 12.13 -8.72 8.62
N VAL A 67 12.15 -8.21 9.86
CA VAL A 67 12.95 -8.73 10.98
C VAL A 67 12.51 -10.16 11.30
N ASP A 68 11.21 -10.40 11.48
CA ASP A 68 10.65 -11.73 11.68
C ASP A 68 9.62 -12.11 10.61
N ILE A 69 10.14 -12.61 9.49
CA ILE A 69 9.35 -13.09 8.35
C ILE A 69 8.60 -14.41 8.64
N THR A 70 8.81 -15.01 9.81
CA THR A 70 8.09 -16.22 10.23
C THR A 70 6.85 -15.91 11.07
N ASN A 71 6.67 -14.65 11.45
CA ASN A 71 5.51 -14.17 12.19
C ASN A 71 4.29 -14.08 11.27
N LEU A 72 3.43 -15.10 11.36
CA LEU A 72 2.22 -15.18 10.54
C LEU A 72 1.22 -14.07 10.84
N THR A 73 1.17 -13.57 12.07
CA THR A 73 0.27 -12.48 12.44
C THR A 73 0.66 -11.20 11.71
N LEU A 74 1.95 -10.84 11.71
CA LEU A 74 2.44 -9.66 10.99
C LEU A 74 2.21 -9.77 9.47
N LEU A 75 2.48 -10.94 8.89
CA LEU A 75 2.23 -11.18 7.48
C LEU A 75 0.73 -11.16 7.14
N ALA A 76 -0.13 -11.71 8.00
CA ALA A 76 -1.58 -11.65 7.83
C ALA A 76 -2.10 -10.22 7.91
N THR A 77 -1.65 -9.44 8.90
CA THR A 77 -2.01 -8.02 9.04
C THR A 77 -1.60 -7.23 7.81
N LEU A 78 -0.36 -7.36 7.33
CA LEU A 78 0.10 -6.68 6.12
C LEU A 78 -0.70 -7.11 4.88
N THR A 79 -1.01 -8.41 4.77
CA THR A 79 -1.84 -8.92 3.68
C THR A 79 -3.23 -8.27 3.69
N VAL A 80 -3.92 -8.28 4.83
CA VAL A 80 -5.26 -7.68 4.95
C VAL A 80 -5.22 -6.19 4.64
N VAL A 81 -4.27 -5.45 5.21
CA VAL A 81 -4.15 -4.01 4.98
C VAL A 81 -3.98 -3.70 3.50
N HIS A 82 -3.08 -4.40 2.80
CA HIS A 82 -2.81 -4.10 1.38
C HIS A 82 -3.94 -4.57 0.46
N VAL A 83 -4.63 -5.66 0.78
CA VAL A 83 -5.83 -6.08 0.05
C VAL A 83 -6.94 -5.03 0.19
N LEU A 84 -7.17 -4.52 1.41
CA LEU A 84 -8.15 -3.47 1.63
C LEU A 84 -7.74 -2.17 0.93
N GLU A 85 -6.47 -1.75 1.03
CA GLU A 85 -5.97 -0.54 0.37
C GLU A 85 -6.14 -0.60 -1.15
N ALA A 86 -5.80 -1.74 -1.77
CA ALA A 86 -6.04 -1.96 -3.20
C ALA A 86 -7.53 -1.92 -3.54
N ALA A 87 -8.37 -2.61 -2.77
CA ALA A 87 -9.82 -2.65 -3.01
C ALA A 87 -10.48 -1.26 -2.87
N PHE A 88 -10.12 -0.50 -1.83
CA PHE A 88 -10.62 0.85 -1.63
C PHE A 88 -10.12 1.81 -2.71
N SER A 89 -8.85 1.71 -3.11
CA SER A 89 -8.30 2.56 -4.18
C SER A 89 -8.94 2.27 -5.54
N ILE A 90 -9.22 1.00 -5.84
CA ILE A 90 -9.98 0.62 -7.05
C ILE A 90 -11.41 1.16 -6.98
N THR A 91 -12.08 1.01 -5.83
CA THR A 91 -13.45 1.51 -5.63
C THR A 91 -13.49 3.03 -5.76
N GLU A 92 -12.51 3.74 -5.20
CA GLU A 92 -12.36 5.19 -5.30
C GLU A 92 -12.31 5.65 -6.76
N VAL A 93 -11.49 5.00 -7.58
CA VAL A 93 -11.33 5.36 -8.99
C VAL A 93 -12.55 4.97 -9.84
N LEU A 94 -13.04 3.73 -9.71
CA LEU A 94 -14.09 3.21 -10.59
C LEU A 94 -15.49 3.65 -10.19
N VAL A 95 -15.76 3.77 -8.90
CA VAL A 95 -17.11 4.03 -8.36
C VAL A 95 -17.28 5.50 -8.00
N TYR A 96 -16.38 6.05 -7.19
CA TYR A 96 -16.56 7.41 -6.67
C TYR A 96 -16.14 8.48 -7.68
N GLN A 97 -15.01 8.30 -8.35
CA GLN A 97 -14.58 9.18 -9.45
C GLN A 97 -15.25 8.86 -10.78
N GLY A 98 -15.86 7.68 -10.90
CA GLY A 98 -16.59 7.26 -12.11
C GLY A 98 -15.70 7.07 -13.33
N VAL A 99 -14.40 6.77 -13.14
CA VAL A 99 -13.49 6.48 -14.25
C VAL A 99 -13.88 5.13 -14.86
N ALA A 100 -14.19 5.13 -16.16
CA ALA A 100 -14.55 3.91 -16.84
C ALA A 100 -13.34 2.96 -16.93
N PRO A 101 -13.47 1.64 -16.66
CA PRO A 101 -12.33 0.73 -16.63
C PRO A 101 -11.48 0.75 -17.91
N GLN A 102 -12.10 0.91 -19.07
CA GLN A 102 -11.41 0.94 -20.36
C GLN A 102 -10.51 2.19 -20.54
N THR A 103 -10.82 3.31 -19.89
CA THR A 103 -10.05 4.56 -20.01
C THR A 103 -8.81 4.57 -19.11
N LEU A 104 -8.65 3.58 -18.23
CA LEU A 104 -7.43 3.42 -17.43
C LEU A 104 -6.20 3.10 -18.30
N LEU A 105 -6.39 2.68 -19.55
CA LEU A 105 -5.29 2.46 -20.50
C LEU A 105 -4.85 3.75 -21.22
N ASP A 106 -5.63 4.82 -21.10
CA ASP A 106 -5.36 6.09 -21.75
C ASP A 106 -4.20 6.82 -21.06
N GLU A 107 -3.45 7.62 -21.83
CA GLU A 107 -2.29 8.38 -21.36
C GLU A 107 -2.61 9.29 -20.16
N ALA A 108 -3.81 9.88 -20.16
CA ALA A 108 -4.31 10.71 -19.09
C ALA A 108 -4.43 9.98 -17.73
N GLN A 109 -4.49 8.64 -17.73
CA GLN A 109 -4.69 7.82 -16.52
C GLN A 109 -3.46 6.98 -16.15
N TRP A 110 -2.33 7.10 -16.86
CA TRP A 110 -1.16 6.24 -16.62
C TRP A 110 -0.63 6.28 -15.18
N GLN A 111 -0.66 7.44 -14.53
CA GLN A 111 -0.24 7.55 -13.13
C GLN A 111 -1.19 6.79 -12.19
N THR A 112 -2.51 6.99 -12.35
CA THR A 112 -3.55 6.27 -11.61
C THR A 112 -3.45 4.77 -11.83
N SER A 113 -3.35 4.33 -13.07
CA SER A 113 -3.24 2.92 -13.44
C SER A 113 -1.96 2.28 -12.94
N GLY A 114 -0.83 2.98 -13.04
CA GLY A 114 0.45 2.53 -12.48
C GLY A 114 0.38 2.38 -10.97
N PHE A 115 -0.22 3.34 -10.27
CA PHE A 115 -0.41 3.27 -8.83
C PHE A 115 -1.32 2.11 -8.41
N LEU A 116 -2.47 1.93 -9.06
CA LEU A 116 -3.36 0.80 -8.82
C LEU A 116 -2.68 -0.55 -9.08
N ALA A 117 -1.91 -0.65 -10.18
CA ALA A 117 -1.16 -1.86 -10.49
C ALA A 117 -0.12 -2.18 -9.41
N ILE A 118 0.57 -1.16 -8.89
CA ILE A 118 1.49 -1.33 -7.76
C ILE A 118 0.72 -1.86 -6.56
N LEU A 119 -0.37 -1.22 -6.14
CA LEU A 119 -1.17 -1.66 -4.98
C LEU A 119 -1.62 -3.12 -5.09
N VAL A 120 -2.14 -3.52 -6.25
CA VAL A 120 -2.53 -4.91 -6.53
C VAL A 120 -1.34 -5.84 -6.45
N ALA A 121 -0.20 -5.47 -7.04
CA ALA A 121 1.03 -6.27 -6.97
C ALA A 121 1.52 -6.44 -5.52
N GLN A 122 1.41 -5.39 -4.68
CA GLN A 122 1.78 -5.48 -3.27
C GLN A 122 0.86 -6.45 -2.52
N ALA A 123 -0.46 -6.32 -2.72
CA ALA A 123 -1.46 -7.19 -2.10
C ALA A 123 -1.23 -8.66 -2.47
N LEU A 124 -0.96 -8.94 -3.75
CA LEU A 124 -0.64 -10.29 -4.23
C LEU A 124 0.67 -10.81 -3.62
N LEU A 125 1.72 -9.98 -3.56
CA LEU A 125 3.01 -10.40 -2.99
C LEU A 125 2.88 -10.79 -1.52
N PHE A 126 2.10 -10.02 -0.73
CA PHE A 126 1.86 -10.35 0.67
C PHE A 126 0.97 -11.59 0.83
N ALA A 127 -0.08 -11.72 0.04
CA ALA A 127 -0.94 -12.90 0.05
C ALA A 127 -0.15 -14.18 -0.29
N VAL A 128 0.69 -14.14 -1.33
CA VAL A 128 1.58 -15.25 -1.69
C VAL A 128 2.60 -15.50 -0.59
N GLY A 129 3.21 -14.45 -0.05
CA GLY A 129 4.17 -14.54 1.06
C GLY A 129 3.59 -15.21 2.31
N TYR A 130 2.33 -14.92 2.63
CA TYR A 130 1.60 -15.54 3.73
C TYR A 130 1.31 -17.02 3.45
N VAL A 131 0.70 -17.34 2.30
CA VAL A 131 0.27 -18.71 1.96
C VAL A 131 1.45 -19.67 1.78
N THR A 132 2.58 -19.17 1.27
CA THR A 132 3.80 -19.96 1.05
C THR A 132 4.72 -20.02 2.26
N SER A 133 4.33 -19.40 3.38
CA SER A 133 5.11 -19.46 4.62
C SER A 133 5.23 -20.92 5.11
N PRO A 134 6.43 -21.41 5.47
CA PRO A 134 6.65 -22.81 5.86
C PRO A 134 5.75 -23.29 6.99
N ARG A 135 5.33 -22.39 7.90
CA ARG A 135 4.41 -22.72 9.00
C ARG A 135 2.98 -22.99 8.51
N VAL A 136 2.49 -22.20 7.54
CA VAL A 136 1.16 -22.40 6.94
C VAL A 136 1.13 -23.68 6.11
N VAL A 137 2.17 -23.93 5.32
CA VAL A 137 2.27 -25.16 4.52
C VAL A 137 2.29 -26.40 5.40
N LYS A 138 3.05 -26.39 6.51
CA LYS A 138 3.08 -27.50 7.48
C LYS A 138 1.72 -27.72 8.15
N SER A 139 1.00 -26.66 8.50
CA SER A 139 -0.35 -26.75 9.10
C SER A 139 -1.39 -27.36 8.16
N LYS A 140 -1.20 -27.31 6.83
CA LYS A 140 -2.13 -27.89 5.85
C LYS A 140 -1.83 -29.36 5.52
N LEU A 141 -0.66 -29.85 5.93
CA LEU A 141 -0.21 -31.22 5.69
C LEU A 141 -0.40 -32.13 6.91
N GLN A 142 -0.96 -31.59 7.99
CA GLN A 142 -1.41 -32.30 9.19
C GLN A 142 -2.93 -32.40 9.18
#